data_AF-A0A8H3IQT2-F1
#
_entry.id   AF-A0A8H3IQT2-F1
#
_cell.length_a   1.000
_cell.length_b   1.000
_cell.length_c   1.000
_cell.angle_alpha   90.00
_cell.angle_beta   90.00
_cell.angle_gamma   90.00
#
_symmetry.space_group_name_H-M   'P 1'
#
loop_
_entity.id
_entity.type
_entity.pdbx_description
1 polymer ?
#
loop_
_entity_poly.entity_id
_entity_poly.type
_entity_poly.pdbx_seq_one_letter_code
_entity_poly.pdbx_strand_id
1 'polypeptide(L)'
;MSLIHSRFDLYKVMLPYVIGEPMPGTIAPMPEDMHKKIKGPPTRIFATTNIRQFKRFIDSSIELLLKHFEELFLSGRAFNFALWANLFAYDTMGEPTSPKRHGHLEAGKDVDNIVADVEKHFQRISLIGQIPWYDLTLQITPLQSKLLKQPDSPQIVFRMHQTFERHALLQSGQALAGLVERDLLTQFMNAQAADPTLPAL
;
A
#
# COMPACT_ATOMS: atom_id res chain seq x y z
N MET A 1 -12.72 -3.80 35.84
CA MET A 1 -12.18 -4.50 34.65
C MET A 1 -12.35 -3.65 33.37
N SER A 2 -12.08 -2.33 33.42
CA SER A 2 -12.32 -1.39 32.30
C SER A 2 -11.08 -0.65 31.79
N LEU A 3 -9.88 -0.99 32.29
CA LEU A 3 -8.63 -0.30 31.93
C LEU A 3 -7.93 -0.87 30.68
N ILE A 4 -8.40 -1.98 30.13
CA ILE A 4 -7.77 -2.65 28.98
C ILE A 4 -8.27 -2.04 27.65
N HIS A 5 -9.47 -1.45 27.61
CA HIS A 5 -9.99 -0.81 26.39
C HIS A 5 -9.20 0.44 25.97
N SER A 6 -8.56 1.14 26.90
CA SER A 6 -7.86 2.40 26.63
C SER A 6 -6.58 2.25 25.78
N ARG A 7 -5.94 1.08 25.73
CA ARG A 7 -4.68 0.90 24.97
C ARG A 7 -4.90 0.57 23.50
N PHE A 8 -6.07 0.03 23.15
CA PHE A 8 -6.38 -0.38 21.78
C PHE A 8 -6.93 0.75 20.92
N ASP A 9 -7.33 1.88 21.49
CA ASP A 9 -7.86 3.00 20.69
C ASP A 9 -6.77 3.80 19.95
N LEU A 10 -5.50 3.65 20.33
CA LEU A 10 -4.39 4.45 19.79
C LEU A 10 -4.14 4.26 18.28
N TYR A 11 -4.52 3.09 17.76
CA TYR A 11 -4.25 2.69 16.37
C TYR A 11 -5.48 2.88 15.46
N LYS A 12 -6.63 3.31 16.00
CA LYS A 12 -7.83 3.59 15.21
C LYS A 12 -7.62 4.75 14.24
N VAL A 13 -6.82 5.75 14.64
CA VAL A 13 -6.42 6.90 13.81
C VAL A 13 -5.77 6.51 12.47
N MET A 14 -5.17 5.32 12.41
CA MET A 14 -4.46 4.82 11.23
C MET A 14 -5.35 4.00 10.29
N LEU A 15 -6.58 3.70 10.69
CA LEU A 15 -7.48 2.87 9.88
C LEU A 15 -8.10 3.71 8.76
N PRO A 16 -8.13 3.20 7.52
CA PRO A 16 -9.01 3.77 6.51
C PRO A 16 -10.46 3.51 6.91
N TYR A 17 -11.31 4.52 6.76
CA TYR A 17 -12.76 4.42 7.03
C TYR A 17 -13.52 4.26 5.72
N VAL A 18 -14.41 3.26 5.66
CA VAL A 18 -15.33 3.03 4.55
C VAL A 18 -16.75 3.25 5.06
N ILE A 19 -17.43 4.28 4.55
CA ILE A 19 -18.82 4.60 4.93
C ILE A 19 -18.96 4.76 6.47
N GLY A 20 -17.98 5.38 7.11
CA GLY A 20 -17.99 5.67 8.55
C GLY A 20 -17.59 4.51 9.46
N GLU A 21 -17.39 3.31 8.91
CA GLU A 21 -16.86 2.16 9.66
C GLU A 21 -15.35 2.00 9.39
N PRO A 22 -14.52 1.74 10.43
CA PRO A 22 -13.11 1.48 10.24
C PRO A 22 -12.90 0.15 9.52
N MET A 23 -12.21 0.17 8.39
CA MET A 23 -11.87 -1.05 7.67
C MET A 23 -10.88 -1.89 8.51
N PRO A 24 -11.14 -3.19 8.74
CA PRO A 24 -10.19 -4.06 9.44
C PRO A 24 -8.86 -4.16 8.67
N GLY A 25 -7.80 -3.53 9.18
CA GLY A 25 -6.46 -3.55 8.57
C GLY A 25 -5.51 -4.50 9.28
N THR A 26 -4.51 -5.06 8.59
CA THR A 26 -3.54 -6.04 9.14
C THR A 26 -2.83 -5.58 10.43
N ILE A 27 -2.60 -4.29 10.61
CA ILE A 27 -1.85 -3.73 11.75
C ILE A 27 -2.79 -3.24 12.87
N ALA A 28 -4.09 -3.19 12.59
CA ALA A 28 -5.08 -2.59 13.47
C ALA A 28 -5.42 -3.45 14.67
N PRO A 29 -5.84 -2.87 15.80
CA PRO A 29 -6.29 -3.60 16.96
C PRO A 29 -7.66 -4.22 16.67
N MET A 30 -7.71 -5.56 16.60
CA MET A 30 -8.91 -6.33 16.30
C MET A 30 -8.87 -7.68 17.05
N PRO A 31 -9.99 -8.42 17.10
CA PRO A 31 -10.02 -9.77 17.65
C PRO A 31 -8.98 -10.70 17.02
N GLU A 32 -8.42 -11.63 17.80
CA GLU A 32 -7.31 -12.49 17.38
C GLU A 32 -7.65 -13.39 16.18
N ASP A 33 -8.88 -13.87 16.11
CA ASP A 33 -9.42 -14.66 15.01
C ASP A 33 -9.49 -13.87 13.70
N MET A 34 -9.89 -12.61 13.75
CA MET A 34 -9.85 -11.69 12.59
C MET A 34 -8.41 -11.38 12.18
N HIS A 35 -7.53 -11.14 13.15
CA HIS A 35 -6.10 -10.92 12.89
C HIS A 35 -5.46 -12.08 12.15
N LYS A 36 -5.74 -13.32 12.56
CA LYS A 36 -5.23 -14.53 11.90
C LYS A 36 -5.70 -14.64 10.46
N LYS A 37 -6.98 -14.36 10.19
CA LYS A 37 -7.57 -14.41 8.84
C LYS A 37 -6.95 -13.37 7.91
N ILE A 38 -6.77 -12.14 8.39
CA ILE A 38 -6.27 -11.03 7.57
C ILE A 38 -4.74 -11.13 7.37
N LYS A 39 -3.98 -11.56 8.38
CA LYS A 39 -2.51 -11.67 8.29
C LYS A 39 -2.03 -12.94 7.58
N GLY A 40 -2.79 -14.03 7.64
CA GLY A 40 -2.37 -15.33 7.10
C GLY A 40 -1.94 -15.30 5.63
N PRO A 41 -2.80 -14.83 4.71
CA PRO A 41 -2.48 -14.83 3.27
C PRO A 41 -1.24 -13.99 2.91
N PRO A 42 -1.08 -12.73 3.40
CA PRO A 42 0.15 -11.96 3.19
C PRO A 42 1.41 -12.64 3.74
N THR A 43 1.36 -13.24 4.93
CA THR A 43 2.53 -13.88 5.53
C THR A 43 3.04 -15.06 4.68
N ARG A 44 2.15 -15.83 4.06
CA ARG A 44 2.55 -16.92 3.15
C ARG A 44 3.25 -16.40 1.90
N ILE A 45 2.80 -15.26 1.41
CA ILE A 45 3.37 -14.59 0.23
C ILE A 45 4.79 -14.11 0.50
N PHE A 46 5.05 -13.52 1.68
CA PHE A 46 6.37 -13.03 2.09
C PHE A 46 7.25 -14.10 2.76
N ALA A 47 6.86 -15.38 2.73
CA ALA A 47 7.67 -16.47 3.25
C ALA A 47 9.01 -16.57 2.50
N THR A 48 10.07 -16.99 3.19
CA THR A 48 11.44 -17.09 2.67
C THR A 48 11.55 -17.87 1.35
N THR A 49 10.64 -18.81 1.13
CA THR A 49 10.51 -19.60 -0.11
C THR A 49 10.24 -18.74 -1.35
N ASN A 50 9.58 -17.60 -1.19
CA ASN A 50 9.17 -16.70 -2.27
C ASN A 50 10.14 -15.53 -2.48
N ILE A 51 11.14 -15.34 -1.61
CA ILE A 51 12.11 -14.22 -1.69
C ILE A 51 12.83 -14.17 -3.04
N ARG A 52 13.12 -15.33 -3.65
CA ARG A 52 13.72 -15.41 -4.99
C ARG A 52 12.89 -14.72 -6.07
N GLN A 53 11.57 -14.67 -5.92
CA GLN A 53 10.67 -14.01 -6.86
C GLN A 53 10.75 -12.48 -6.75
N PHE A 54 11.08 -11.96 -5.55
CA PHE A 54 11.25 -10.53 -5.31
C PHE A 54 12.61 -10.01 -5.76
N LYS A 55 13.65 -10.86 -5.73
CA LYS A 55 15.02 -10.48 -6.08
C LYS A 55 15.11 -9.77 -7.44
N ARG A 56 14.43 -10.29 -8.46
CA ARG A 56 14.46 -9.69 -9.82
C ARG A 56 13.97 -8.24 -9.84
N PHE A 57 12.93 -7.94 -9.06
CA PHE A 57 12.35 -6.60 -9.00
C PHE A 57 13.30 -5.63 -8.28
N ILE A 58 13.86 -6.08 -7.16
CA ILE A 58 14.87 -5.34 -6.40
C ILE A 58 16.11 -5.07 -7.28
N ASP A 59 16.67 -6.10 -7.91
CA ASP A 59 17.86 -5.97 -8.78
C ASP A 59 17.61 -4.92 -9.88
N SER A 60 16.46 -5.02 -10.54
CA SER A 60 16.09 -4.15 -11.64
C SER A 60 15.80 -2.70 -11.21
N SER A 61 15.38 -2.48 -9.97
CA SER A 61 15.23 -1.15 -9.37
C SER A 61 16.59 -0.56 -8.95
N ILE A 62 17.51 -1.40 -8.46
CA ILE A 62 18.89 -1.01 -8.13
C ILE A 62 19.63 -0.56 -9.40
N GLU A 63 19.55 -1.33 -10.47
CA GLU A 63 20.17 -0.99 -11.76
C GLU A 63 19.71 0.38 -12.27
N LEU A 64 18.40 0.65 -12.20
CA LEU A 64 17.83 1.93 -12.62
C LEU A 64 18.28 3.09 -11.72
N LEU A 65 18.31 2.88 -10.40
CA LEU A 65 18.79 3.89 -9.45
C LEU A 65 20.26 4.23 -9.70
N LEU A 66 21.11 3.22 -9.90
CA LEU A 66 22.53 3.41 -10.17
C LEU A 66 22.76 4.18 -11.47
N LYS A 67 21.98 3.88 -12.52
CA LYS A 67 22.02 4.62 -13.79
C LYS A 67 21.72 6.11 -13.58
N HIS A 68 20.68 6.45 -12.82
CA HIS A 68 20.38 7.85 -12.52
C HIS A 68 21.43 8.51 -11.63
N PHE A 69 22.03 7.79 -10.68
CA PHE A 69 23.13 8.33 -9.87
C PHE A 69 24.37 8.61 -10.71
N GLU A 70 24.68 7.79 -11.70
CA GLU A 70 25.75 8.05 -12.66
C GLU A 70 25.47 9.32 -13.49
N GLU A 71 24.25 9.46 -14.03
CA GLU A 71 23.82 10.65 -14.77
C GLU A 71 23.87 11.93 -13.91
N LEU A 72 23.41 11.85 -12.66
CA LEU A 72 23.46 12.96 -11.72
C LEU A 72 24.89 13.33 -11.34
N PHE A 73 25.74 12.33 -11.10
CA PHE A 73 27.16 12.53 -10.80
C PHE A 73 27.88 13.23 -11.95
N LEU A 74 27.67 12.76 -13.19
CA LEU A 74 28.22 13.38 -14.40
C LEU A 74 27.73 14.82 -14.61
N SER A 75 26.50 15.14 -14.17
CA SER A 75 25.96 16.50 -14.26
C SER A 75 26.58 17.48 -13.27
N GLY A 76 27.28 17.01 -12.23
CA GLY A 76 27.86 17.84 -11.17
C GLY A 76 26.83 18.58 -10.30
N ARG A 77 25.54 18.27 -10.42
CA ARG A 77 24.47 18.93 -9.67
C ARG A 77 24.23 18.24 -8.34
N ALA A 78 24.01 19.04 -7.30
CA ALA A 78 23.49 18.52 -6.03
C ALA A 78 22.08 17.95 -6.24
N PHE A 79 21.78 16.83 -5.57
CA PHE A 79 20.47 16.20 -5.62
C PHE A 79 19.98 15.82 -4.21
N ASN A 80 18.67 15.74 -4.05
CA ASN A 80 18.05 15.34 -2.78
C ASN A 80 18.04 13.81 -2.66
N PHE A 81 19.01 13.25 -1.93
CA PHE A 81 19.08 11.80 -1.70
C PHE A 81 17.84 11.24 -1.00
N ALA A 82 17.21 11.99 -0.08
CA ALA A 82 16.01 11.53 0.63
C ALA A 82 14.84 11.29 -0.34
N LEU A 83 14.68 12.17 -1.34
CA LEU A 83 13.69 11.97 -2.40
C LEU A 83 14.00 10.68 -3.18
N TRP A 84 15.23 10.51 -3.67
CA TRP A 84 15.62 9.32 -4.42
C TRP A 84 15.48 8.02 -3.62
N ALA A 85 15.79 8.04 -2.33
CA ALA A 85 15.59 6.92 -1.42
C ALA A 85 14.11 6.56 -1.28
N ASN A 86 13.22 7.57 -1.17
CA ASN A 86 11.78 7.35 -1.17
C ASN A 86 11.30 6.78 -2.50
N LEU A 87 11.65 7.39 -3.64
CA LEU A 87 11.27 6.88 -4.98
C LEU A 87 11.69 5.41 -5.15
N PHE A 88 12.91 5.07 -4.73
CA PHE A 88 13.42 3.70 -4.75
C PHE A 88 12.60 2.76 -3.86
N ALA A 89 12.29 3.16 -2.63
CA ALA A 89 11.50 2.36 -1.71
C ALA A 89 10.07 2.10 -2.23
N TYR A 90 9.42 3.12 -2.79
CA TYR A 90 8.07 3.00 -3.36
C TYR A 90 8.03 2.11 -4.60
N ASP A 91 8.99 2.25 -5.52
CA ASP A 91 9.04 1.39 -6.70
C ASP A 91 9.39 -0.05 -6.31
N THR A 92 10.37 -0.26 -5.41
CA THR A 92 10.83 -1.59 -5.02
C THR A 92 9.79 -2.36 -4.19
N MET A 93 9.09 -1.70 -3.26
CA MET A 93 8.01 -2.35 -2.48
C MET A 93 6.71 -2.46 -3.27
N GLY A 94 6.48 -1.55 -4.23
CA GLY A 94 5.28 -1.50 -5.05
C GLY A 94 5.26 -2.58 -6.13
N GLU A 95 6.39 -2.87 -6.75
CA GLU A 95 6.51 -3.77 -7.90
C GLU A 95 6.17 -5.24 -7.62
N PRO A 96 6.43 -5.83 -6.44
CA PRO A 96 5.94 -7.17 -6.12
C PRO A 96 4.42 -7.27 -6.07
N THR A 97 3.74 -6.17 -5.76
CA THR A 97 2.28 -6.15 -5.52
C THR A 97 1.49 -5.62 -6.71
N SER A 98 2.19 -5.21 -7.77
CA SER A 98 1.64 -4.56 -8.95
C SER A 98 2.35 -5.12 -10.19
N PRO A 99 1.64 -5.45 -11.28
CA PRO A 99 2.29 -5.95 -12.51
C PRO A 99 3.22 -4.92 -13.15
N LYS A 100 2.94 -3.64 -12.89
CA LYS A 100 3.60 -2.50 -13.49
C LYS A 100 4.38 -1.78 -12.40
N ARG A 101 5.57 -1.30 -12.74
CA ARG A 101 6.26 -0.31 -11.89
C ARG A 101 5.38 0.93 -11.78
N HIS A 102 5.44 1.58 -10.62
CA HIS A 102 4.76 2.87 -10.46
C HIS A 102 5.49 3.96 -11.29
N GLY A 103 6.79 3.78 -11.54
CA GLY A 103 7.57 4.59 -12.48
C GLY A 103 8.22 5.82 -11.84
N HIS A 104 8.30 5.86 -10.51
CA HIS A 104 8.92 6.96 -9.77
C HIS A 104 10.39 7.13 -10.11
N LEU A 105 11.13 6.02 -10.13
CA LEU A 105 12.54 5.99 -10.51
C LEU A 105 12.71 6.34 -11.98
N GLU A 106 11.91 5.77 -12.88
CA GLU A 106 12.01 6.01 -14.34
C GLU A 106 11.76 7.47 -14.69
N ALA A 107 10.82 8.12 -14.00
CA ALA A 107 10.53 9.52 -14.18
C ALA A 107 11.45 10.45 -13.37
N GLY A 108 12.24 9.91 -12.43
CA GLY A 108 13.06 10.66 -11.48
C GLY A 108 12.27 11.62 -10.58
N LYS A 109 10.97 11.36 -10.35
CA LYS A 109 10.06 12.25 -9.62
C LYS A 109 8.91 11.48 -8.99
N ASP A 110 8.24 12.13 -8.03
CA ASP A 110 7.00 11.62 -7.45
C ASP A 110 5.88 11.59 -8.52
N VAL A 111 5.46 10.40 -8.93
CA VAL A 111 4.40 10.20 -9.93
C VAL A 111 3.06 10.23 -9.19
N ASP A 112 2.11 11.00 -9.73
CA ASP A 112 0.78 11.19 -9.14
C ASP A 112 0.76 11.71 -7.69
N ASN A 113 1.89 12.25 -7.20
CA ASN A 113 2.11 12.74 -5.84
C ASN A 113 1.85 11.67 -4.75
N ILE A 114 2.10 10.40 -5.04
CA ILE A 114 1.87 9.29 -4.10
C ILE A 114 2.80 9.42 -2.89
N VAL A 115 4.08 9.70 -3.10
CA VAL A 115 5.06 9.80 -2.00
C VAL A 115 4.70 10.96 -1.08
N ALA A 116 4.41 12.12 -1.65
CA ALA A 116 4.02 13.31 -0.90
C ALA A 116 2.70 13.13 -0.14
N ASP A 117 1.70 12.45 -0.72
CA ASP A 117 0.44 12.16 -0.03
C ASP A 117 0.66 11.28 1.20
N VAL A 118 1.46 10.22 1.06
CA VAL A 118 1.76 9.32 2.17
C VAL A 118 2.56 10.01 3.27
N GLU A 119 3.56 10.84 2.93
CA GLU A 119 4.27 11.64 3.92
C GLU A 119 3.32 12.55 4.71
N LYS A 120 2.43 13.27 4.02
CA LYS A 120 1.42 14.13 4.64
C LYS A 120 0.45 13.34 5.50
N HIS A 121 0.06 12.16 5.06
CA HIS A 121 -0.80 11.26 5.82
C HIS A 121 -0.15 10.82 7.14
N PHE A 122 1.12 10.40 7.11
CA PHE A 122 1.86 10.03 8.32
C PHE A 122 2.14 11.21 9.24
N GLN A 123 2.40 12.41 8.71
CA GLN A 123 2.51 13.63 9.53
C GLN A 123 1.19 13.93 10.26
N ARG A 124 0.06 13.80 9.56
CA ARG A 124 -1.28 13.97 10.14
C ARG A 124 -1.55 12.93 11.24
N ILE A 125 -1.28 11.65 10.96
CA ILE A 125 -1.41 10.57 11.95
C ILE A 125 -0.50 10.80 13.15
N SER A 126 0.74 11.24 12.93
CA SER A 126 1.70 11.49 14.00
C SER A 126 1.20 12.55 14.98
N LEU A 127 0.58 13.62 14.47
CA LEU A 127 -0.01 14.66 15.30
C LEU A 127 -1.28 14.18 16.01
N ILE A 128 -2.21 13.60 15.27
CA ILE A 128 -3.54 13.22 15.79
C ILE A 128 -3.44 12.02 16.74
N GLY A 129 -2.53 11.08 16.49
CA GLY A 129 -2.30 9.90 17.31
C GLY A 129 -1.81 10.21 18.73
N GLN A 130 -1.28 11.42 18.97
CA GLN A 130 -0.94 11.88 20.32
C GLN A 130 -2.17 12.37 21.10
N ILE A 131 -3.31 12.60 20.43
CA ILE A 131 -4.53 13.16 21.02
C ILE A 131 -5.75 12.28 20.65
N PRO A 132 -5.86 11.04 21.17
CA PRO A 132 -6.87 10.07 20.73
C PRO A 132 -8.32 10.53 20.91
N TRP A 133 -8.60 11.41 21.88
CA TRP A 133 -9.94 11.95 22.12
C TRP A 133 -10.37 13.00 21.09
N TYR A 134 -9.41 13.64 20.41
CA TYR A 134 -9.67 14.61 19.35
C TYR A 134 -9.96 13.91 18.01
N ASP A 135 -9.30 12.77 17.79
CA ASP A 135 -9.43 11.94 16.59
C ASP A 135 -10.86 11.44 16.35
N LEU A 136 -11.50 10.95 17.41
CA LEU A 136 -12.90 10.54 17.39
C LEU A 136 -13.76 11.70 16.88
N THR A 137 -13.67 12.91 17.42
CA THR A 137 -14.61 13.98 17.02
C THR A 137 -14.52 14.41 15.55
N LEU A 138 -13.37 14.27 14.90
CA LEU A 138 -13.19 14.70 13.51
C LEU A 138 -13.60 13.60 12.52
N GLN A 139 -13.09 12.37 12.67
CA GLN A 139 -13.28 11.32 11.67
C GLN A 139 -14.71 10.78 11.57
N ILE A 140 -15.49 10.76 12.67
CA ILE A 140 -16.88 10.27 12.68
C ILE A 140 -17.91 11.37 12.38
N THR A 141 -17.52 12.64 12.25
CA THR A 141 -18.52 13.67 11.96
C THR A 141 -18.91 13.56 10.48
N PRO A 142 -20.16 13.17 10.13
CA PRO A 142 -20.61 13.03 8.74
C PRO A 142 -20.61 14.36 7.99
N LEU A 143 -20.51 15.48 8.71
CA LEU A 143 -20.26 16.79 8.15
C LEU A 143 -18.88 16.85 7.52
N GLN A 144 -17.84 16.28 8.15
CA GLN A 144 -16.46 16.36 7.67
C GLN A 144 -16.22 15.42 6.49
N SER A 145 -16.79 14.21 6.43
CA SER A 145 -16.70 13.36 5.23
C SER A 145 -17.44 13.94 4.02
N LYS A 146 -18.48 14.76 4.26
CA LYS A 146 -19.19 15.51 3.21
C LYS A 146 -18.52 16.83 2.82
N LEU A 147 -17.90 17.55 3.78
CA LEU A 147 -17.19 18.82 3.54
C LEU A 147 -15.78 18.58 2.98
N LEU A 148 -15.01 17.72 3.66
CA LEU A 148 -13.78 17.15 3.18
C LEU A 148 -14.16 15.85 2.50
N LYS A 149 -14.66 15.92 1.26
CA LYS A 149 -14.41 14.83 0.31
C LYS A 149 -12.91 14.56 0.39
N GLN A 150 -12.49 13.57 1.17
CA GLN A 150 -11.10 13.15 1.17
C GLN A 150 -10.87 12.73 -0.28
N PRO A 151 -9.98 13.40 -1.03
CA PRO A 151 -9.64 12.92 -2.35
C PRO A 151 -9.20 11.47 -2.18
N ASP A 152 -9.71 10.58 -3.04
CA ASP A 152 -9.28 9.19 -3.02
C ASP A 152 -7.76 9.20 -3.08
N SER A 153 -7.12 8.59 -2.07
CA SER A 153 -5.68 8.67 -1.95
C SER A 153 -5.06 8.13 -3.25
N PRO A 154 -4.10 8.82 -3.90
CA PRO A 154 -3.60 8.45 -5.22
C PRO A 154 -3.18 6.97 -5.32
N GLN A 155 -2.63 6.42 -4.24
CA GLN A 155 -2.31 5.02 -4.06
C GLN A 155 -3.52 4.09 -4.17
N ILE A 156 -4.66 4.43 -3.56
CA ILE A 156 -5.89 3.63 -3.66
C ILE A 156 -6.45 3.70 -5.08
N VAL A 157 -6.47 4.88 -5.71
CA VAL A 157 -6.95 5.04 -7.10
C VAL A 157 -6.11 4.21 -8.07
N PHE A 158 -4.78 4.29 -7.93
CA PHE A 158 -3.85 3.49 -8.72
C PHE A 158 -4.10 1.99 -8.54
N ARG A 159 -4.28 1.53 -7.30
CA ARG A 159 -4.59 0.11 -7.00
C ARG A 159 -5.94 -0.32 -7.55
N MET A 160 -6.96 0.52 -7.43
CA MET A 160 -8.28 0.24 -8.00
C MET A 160 -8.17 0.07 -9.51
N HIS A 161 -7.50 0.99 -10.21
CA HIS A 161 -7.30 0.92 -11.65
C HIS A 161 -6.65 -0.41 -12.07
N GLN A 162 -5.61 -0.84 -11.36
CA GLN A 162 -4.95 -2.12 -11.63
C GLN A 162 -5.82 -3.34 -11.33
N THR A 163 -6.57 -3.29 -10.24
CA THR A 163 -7.47 -4.39 -9.84
C THR A 163 -8.59 -4.53 -10.87
N PHE A 164 -9.14 -3.42 -11.36
CA PHE A 164 -10.13 -3.41 -12.44
C PHE A 164 -9.56 -3.90 -13.78
N GLU A 165 -8.40 -3.40 -14.21
CA GLU A 165 -7.70 -3.88 -15.42
C GLU A 165 -7.56 -5.42 -15.38
N ARG A 166 -7.22 -5.95 -14.21
CA ARG A 166 -7.04 -7.40 -14.03
C ARG A 166 -8.33 -8.19 -14.00
N HIS A 167 -9.35 -7.71 -13.30
CA HIS A 167 -10.65 -8.36 -13.34
C HIS A 167 -11.18 -8.47 -14.77
N ALA A 168 -10.99 -7.42 -15.58
CA ALA A 168 -11.36 -7.45 -16.99
C ALA A 168 -10.58 -8.49 -17.80
N LEU A 169 -9.26 -8.61 -17.57
CA LEU A 169 -8.41 -9.60 -18.25
C LEU A 169 -8.71 -11.05 -17.84
N LEU A 170 -9.05 -11.30 -16.57
CA LEU A 170 -9.45 -12.63 -16.10
C LEU A 170 -10.80 -13.07 -16.69
N GLN A 171 -11.73 -12.13 -16.88
CA GLN A 171 -13.04 -12.39 -17.48
C GLN A 171 -12.97 -12.62 -19.01
N SER A 172 -11.96 -12.08 -19.70
CA SER A 172 -11.81 -12.24 -21.16
C SER A 172 -11.26 -13.59 -21.60
N GLY A 173 -10.91 -14.49 -20.67
CA GLY A 173 -10.41 -15.84 -20.98
C GLY A 173 -9.03 -15.87 -21.62
N GLN A 174 -8.32 -14.73 -21.70
CA GLN A 174 -6.90 -14.69 -22.03
C GLN A 174 -6.12 -15.28 -20.86
N ALA A 175 -5.91 -16.60 -20.91
CA ALA A 175 -5.03 -17.30 -19.99
C ALA A 175 -3.64 -16.63 -20.09
N LEU A 176 -3.29 -15.94 -19.01
CA LEU A 176 -2.13 -15.07 -18.88
C LEU A 176 -0.90 -15.97 -18.58
N ALA A 177 -0.76 -17.02 -19.41
CA ALA A 177 -0.06 -18.28 -19.19
C ALA A 177 1.48 -18.20 -19.16
N GLY A 178 2.06 -17.00 -19.19
CA GLY A 178 3.49 -16.76 -19.01
C GLY A 178 3.84 -15.65 -18.01
N LEU A 179 2.85 -14.84 -17.61
CA LEU A 179 3.05 -13.67 -16.72
C LEU A 179 2.30 -13.81 -15.38
N VAL A 180 1.33 -14.74 -15.28
CA VAL A 180 0.49 -15.03 -14.09
C VAL A 180 1.23 -15.65 -12.92
N GLU A 181 2.29 -16.42 -13.18
CA GLU A 181 2.76 -17.40 -12.20
C GLU A 181 3.46 -16.78 -10.97
N ARG A 182 3.72 -15.47 -10.94
CA ARG A 182 4.64 -14.86 -9.95
C ARG A 182 4.26 -13.47 -9.42
N ASP A 183 3.07 -12.94 -9.73
CA ASP A 183 2.62 -11.65 -9.16
C ASP A 183 1.77 -11.85 -7.90
N LEU A 184 1.98 -10.99 -6.89
CA LEU A 184 1.31 -11.14 -5.60
C LEU A 184 -0.17 -10.81 -5.67
N LEU A 185 -0.59 -9.83 -6.47
CA LEU A 185 -2.02 -9.49 -6.57
C LEU A 185 -2.81 -10.66 -7.15
N THR A 186 -2.28 -11.35 -8.15
CA THR A 186 -2.89 -12.57 -8.71
C THR A 186 -2.95 -13.70 -7.67
N GLN A 187 -1.89 -13.87 -6.85
CA GLN A 187 -1.91 -14.85 -5.76
C GLN A 187 -2.96 -14.51 -4.70
N PHE A 188 -3.16 -13.23 -4.39
CA PHE A 188 -4.23 -12.78 -3.49
C PHE A 188 -5.62 -13.03 -4.06
N MET A 189 -5.86 -12.68 -5.34
CA MET A 189 -7.13 -12.92 -6.01
C MET A 189 -7.48 -14.42 -6.07
N ASN A 190 -6.50 -15.28 -6.36
CA ASN A 190 -6.69 -16.73 -6.35
C ASN A 190 -6.95 -17.28 -4.94
N ALA A 191 -6.28 -16.74 -3.91
CA ALA A 191 -6.54 -17.11 -2.53
C ALA A 191 -7.94 -16.70 -2.07
N GLN A 192 -8.42 -15.53 -2.48
CA GLN A 192 -9.78 -15.05 -2.21
C GLN A 192 -10.83 -15.89 -2.95
N ALA A 193 -10.57 -16.27 -4.21
CA ALA A 193 -11.47 -17.17 -4.96
C ALA A 193 -11.57 -18.56 -4.31
N ALA A 194 -10.49 -19.04 -3.66
CA ALA A 194 -10.47 -20.31 -2.95
C ALA A 194 -11.12 -20.24 -1.55
N ASP A 195 -11.08 -19.07 -0.89
CA ASP A 195 -11.69 -18.84 0.42
C ASP A 195 -12.56 -17.56 0.42
N PRO A 196 -13.88 -17.70 0.20
CA PRO A 196 -14.83 -16.59 0.19
C PRO A 196 -15.00 -15.90 1.55
N THR A 197 -14.43 -16.45 2.63
CA THR A 197 -14.50 -15.83 3.96
C THR A 197 -13.47 -14.72 4.17
N LEU A 198 -12.52 -14.58 3.23
CA LEU A 198 -11.58 -13.47 3.21
C LEU A 198 -12.29 -12.19 2.74
N PRO A 199 -11.99 -11.03 3.36
CA PRO A 199 -12.55 -9.74 2.93
C PRO A 199 -12.16 -9.43 1.48
N ALA A 200 -13.09 -8.83 0.74
CA ALA A 200 -12.85 -8.45 -0.64
C ALA A 200 -11.88 -7.27 -0.76
N LEU A 201 -10.99 -7.35 -1.75
CA LEU A 201 -10.12 -6.25 -2.16
C LEU A 201 -10.90 -5.15 -2.89
#